data_AF-Q8ZKJ2-F1
#
_entry.id   AF-Q8ZKJ2-F1
#
_cell.length_a   1.000
_cell.length_b   1.000
_cell.length_c   1.000
_cell.angle_alpha   90.00
_cell.angle_beta   90.00
_cell.angle_gamma   90.00
#
_symmetry.space_group_name_H-M   'P 1'
#
loop_
_entity.id
_entity.type
_entity.pdbx_description
1 polymer ?
#
loop_
_entity_poly.entity_id
_entity_poly.type
_entity_poly.pdbx_seq_one_letter_code
_entity_poly.pdbx_strand_id
1 'polypeptide(L)'
;MAANYLHGVETIEIETGPRPVKAVKSAVIGLIGTAPCGPVNQPTLCLSESDAAQFGPGLANFTIPQALKAIYDHGAGTVVVINVLNPAVHKSTIPSETVKVDDNGQIQLKHGAVQTMNIGRSTNAGNAYIKGTDYTIDMLTGKITCMGTNLKPGVQAYVNYTYADPTKVTAADIVGAVNTAGDRTGMKLLQDTWNQFGFYAKILIAPVFCTQNSVAVKLIAQAEALGAITYIDAPIGTTFQQVLAGRGPQGAINFNTSSDRARLCYPHVKVYDSATNSEVLEPLSSRAAGLRAKVDLEKGFWWSNSNQEIQGITGVERSLSAMIDDPQTEVNQLNENGITTIFNSYGSGLRLWGNRTAAWPTVTHMRNFENVRRTGDVINESIRYFSQQYMDMPINQALIDALTESVNTWGRKLIADGALLGFECWYDPARNEQTELAAGHLLLSYKFTPPPPLERLTFETEITSEYLVSLESNR
;
A
#
# COMPACT_ATOMS: atom_id res chain seq x y z
N MET A 1 34.45 -18.37 35.95
CA MET A 1 34.45 -19.80 35.60
C MET A 1 35.53 -20.47 36.43
N ALA A 2 35.21 -21.49 37.22
CA ALA A 2 36.22 -22.23 37.99
C ALA A 2 37.06 -23.03 37.01
N ALA A 3 38.37 -22.80 36.98
CA ALA A 3 39.29 -23.46 36.07
C ALA A 3 39.34 -24.96 36.39
N ASN A 4 38.52 -25.75 35.69
CA ASN A 4 38.70 -27.19 35.64
C ASN A 4 39.91 -27.46 34.73
N TYR A 5 40.81 -28.32 35.21
CA TYR A 5 42.04 -28.71 34.52
C TYR A 5 41.78 -29.08 33.05
N LEU A 6 42.23 -28.21 32.13
CA LEU A 6 42.19 -28.44 30.69
C LEU A 6 43.63 -28.70 30.22
N HIS A 7 43.89 -29.89 29.69
CA HIS A 7 45.12 -30.17 28.93
C HIS A 7 44.83 -29.97 27.43
N GLY A 8 44.76 -28.73 26.98
CA GLY A 8 44.43 -28.37 25.60
C GLY A 8 44.25 -26.85 25.38
N VAL A 9 43.79 -26.47 24.19
CA VAL A 9 43.42 -25.08 23.86
C VAL A 9 41.91 -24.95 23.95
N GLU A 10 41.42 -24.01 24.74
CA GLU A 10 40.01 -23.57 24.70
C GLU A 10 39.89 -22.23 24.00
N THR A 11 38.77 -22.04 23.33
CA THR A 11 38.31 -20.74 22.84
C THR A 11 37.03 -20.43 23.59
N ILE A 12 37.02 -19.33 24.32
CA ILE A 12 35.81 -18.79 24.93
C ILE A 12 35.37 -17.63 24.05
N GLU A 13 34.14 -17.69 23.55
CA GLU A 13 33.52 -16.58 22.85
C GLU A 13 33.03 -15.57 23.89
N ILE A 14 33.74 -14.44 23.98
CA ILE A 14 33.34 -13.32 24.83
C ILE A 14 32.46 -12.41 23.96
N GLU A 15 31.15 -12.50 24.15
CA GLU A 15 30.20 -11.59 23.51
C GLU A 15 30.08 -10.28 24.31
N THR A 16 31.02 -9.35 24.10
CA THR A 16 30.92 -7.99 24.64
C THR A 16 30.97 -6.96 23.52
N GLY A 17 30.25 -5.85 23.70
CA GLY A 17 30.29 -4.70 22.79
C GLY A 17 28.96 -4.34 22.13
N PRO A 18 28.95 -3.24 21.37
CA PRO A 18 27.76 -2.75 20.69
C PRO A 18 27.37 -3.70 19.56
N ARG A 19 26.09 -4.06 19.50
CA ARG A 19 25.51 -4.86 18.41
C ARG A 19 24.85 -3.92 17.39
N PRO A 20 24.88 -4.22 16.08
CA PRO A 20 24.32 -3.34 15.07
C PRO A 20 22.78 -3.35 15.07
N VAL A 21 22.16 -2.18 14.88
CA VAL A 21 20.71 -2.07 14.63
C VAL A 21 20.43 -2.38 13.17
N LYS A 22 19.46 -3.26 12.90
CA LYS A 22 18.98 -3.54 11.54
C LYS A 22 17.68 -2.79 11.29
N ALA A 23 17.61 -2.07 10.16
CA ALA A 23 16.39 -1.37 9.76
C ALA A 23 15.27 -2.38 9.45
N VAL A 24 14.06 -2.08 9.91
CA VAL A 24 12.85 -2.83 9.52
C VAL A 24 12.48 -2.60 8.06
N LYS A 25 11.70 -3.53 7.48
CA LYS A 25 11.20 -3.39 6.12
C LYS A 25 10.19 -2.25 6.04
N SER A 26 10.39 -1.32 5.11
CA SER A 26 9.48 -0.18 4.86
C SER A 26 8.62 -0.33 3.60
N ALA A 27 9.11 -1.10 2.62
CA ALA A 27 8.46 -1.34 1.32
C ALA A 27 7.51 -2.55 1.35
N VAL A 28 6.68 -2.66 2.40
CA VAL A 28 5.68 -3.73 2.55
C VAL A 28 4.28 -3.15 2.44
N ILE A 29 3.53 -3.61 1.44
CA ILE A 29 2.15 -3.17 1.17
C ILE A 29 1.18 -4.18 1.78
N GLY A 30 0.22 -3.73 2.58
CA GLY A 30 -0.94 -4.49 3.01
C GLY A 30 -2.10 -4.20 2.06
N LEU A 31 -2.51 -5.20 1.28
CA LEU A 31 -3.58 -5.10 0.29
C LEU A 31 -4.80 -5.89 0.79
N ILE A 32 -5.90 -5.19 1.06
CA ILE A 32 -7.17 -5.78 1.46
C ILE A 32 -8.17 -5.62 0.33
N GLY A 33 -8.82 -6.70 -0.09
CA GLY A 33 -9.80 -6.64 -1.17
C GLY A 33 -10.41 -7.98 -1.52
N THR A 34 -10.84 -8.10 -2.77
CA THR A 34 -11.56 -9.28 -3.27
C THR A 34 -10.80 -9.91 -4.44
N ALA A 35 -10.63 -11.23 -4.38
CA ALA A 35 -10.07 -12.04 -5.46
C ALA A 35 -11.03 -13.17 -5.84
N PRO A 36 -11.04 -13.60 -7.12
CA PRO A 36 -11.89 -14.70 -7.59
C PRO A 36 -11.47 -16.07 -7.04
N CYS A 37 -10.20 -16.22 -6.65
CA CYS A 37 -9.67 -17.40 -6.00
C CYS A 37 -8.56 -17.04 -5.01
N GLY A 38 -8.00 -18.05 -4.35
CA GLY A 38 -6.93 -17.90 -3.36
C GLY A 38 -7.42 -17.97 -1.91
N PRO A 39 -6.50 -17.94 -0.94
CA PRO A 39 -6.81 -18.08 0.49
C PRO A 39 -7.72 -16.96 0.99
N VAL A 40 -8.82 -17.31 1.65
CA VAL A 40 -9.81 -16.36 2.19
C VAL A 40 -9.50 -16.08 3.66
N ASN A 41 -9.49 -14.79 4.05
CA ASN A 41 -9.18 -14.33 5.40
C ASN A 41 -7.89 -14.95 5.98
N GLN A 42 -6.88 -15.06 5.12
CA GLN A 42 -5.55 -15.57 5.44
C GLN A 42 -4.54 -14.56 4.88
N PRO A 43 -3.64 -13.98 5.67
CA PRO A 43 -2.57 -13.15 5.14
C PRO A 43 -1.67 -14.01 4.27
N THR A 44 -1.54 -13.62 3.01
CA THR A 44 -0.71 -14.31 2.02
C THR A 44 0.37 -13.38 1.53
N LEU A 45 1.63 -13.82 1.63
CA LEU A 45 2.78 -13.06 1.14
C LEU A 45 2.95 -13.28 -0.37
N CYS A 46 2.94 -12.19 -1.13
CA CYS A 46 3.27 -12.17 -2.56
C CYS A 46 4.56 -11.37 -2.77
N LEU A 47 5.60 -12.02 -3.29
CA LEU A 47 6.90 -11.41 -3.58
C LEU A 47 7.09 -11.13 -5.07
N SER A 48 6.27 -11.74 -5.92
CA SER A 48 6.38 -11.67 -7.37
C SER A 48 5.00 -11.82 -8.05
N GLU A 49 4.95 -11.56 -9.35
CA GLU A 49 3.76 -11.82 -10.17
C GLU A 49 3.37 -13.31 -10.19
N SER A 50 4.33 -14.24 -10.06
CA SER A 50 4.03 -15.67 -9.97
C SER A 50 3.28 -16.01 -8.69
N ASP A 51 3.64 -15.37 -7.57
CA ASP A 51 2.90 -15.53 -6.31
C ASP A 51 1.52 -14.89 -6.41
N ALA A 52 1.42 -13.75 -7.09
CA ALA A 52 0.16 -13.02 -7.29
C ALA A 52 -0.86 -13.81 -8.12
N ALA A 53 -0.40 -14.67 -9.03
CA ALA A 53 -1.25 -15.48 -9.90
C ALA A 53 -2.22 -16.40 -9.12
N GLN A 54 -1.92 -16.74 -7.86
CA GLN A 54 -2.82 -17.54 -7.01
C GLN A 54 -4.16 -16.86 -6.73
N PHE A 55 -4.22 -15.52 -6.85
CA PHE A 55 -5.44 -14.73 -6.71
C PHE A 55 -6.25 -14.64 -8.01
N GLY A 56 -5.79 -15.27 -9.08
CA GLY A 56 -6.51 -15.36 -10.35
C GLY A 56 -6.36 -14.12 -11.24
N PRO A 57 -6.97 -14.14 -12.43
CA PRO A 57 -6.86 -13.07 -13.40
C PRO A 57 -7.67 -11.83 -12.96
N GLY A 58 -7.37 -10.69 -13.61
CA GLY A 58 -8.20 -9.49 -13.52
C GLY A 58 -9.58 -9.75 -14.10
N LEU A 59 -10.57 -9.93 -13.22
CA LEU A 59 -11.98 -10.04 -13.57
C LEU A 59 -12.73 -8.79 -13.07
N ALA A 60 -13.84 -8.47 -13.72
CA ALA A 60 -14.65 -7.31 -13.35
C ALA A 60 -15.04 -7.32 -11.87
N ASN A 61 -14.90 -6.17 -11.21
CA ASN A 61 -15.20 -5.94 -9.78
C ASN A 61 -14.29 -6.67 -8.76
N PHE A 62 -13.27 -7.42 -9.20
CA PHE A 62 -12.27 -7.99 -8.28
C PHE A 62 -11.08 -7.05 -8.12
N THR A 63 -10.86 -6.56 -6.91
CA THR A 63 -9.89 -5.48 -6.65
C THR A 63 -8.45 -5.97 -6.45
N ILE A 64 -8.24 -7.19 -5.95
CA ILE A 64 -6.90 -7.69 -5.63
C ILE A 64 -6.04 -7.90 -6.88
N PRO A 65 -6.48 -8.66 -7.91
CA PRO A 65 -5.65 -8.87 -9.10
C PRO A 65 -5.29 -7.56 -9.80
N GLN A 66 -6.26 -6.64 -9.88
CA GLN A 66 -6.08 -5.30 -10.46
C GLN A 66 -5.04 -4.48 -9.68
N ALA A 67 -5.11 -4.49 -8.35
CA ALA A 67 -4.16 -3.77 -7.50
C ALA A 67 -2.76 -4.39 -7.51
N LEU A 68 -2.64 -5.73 -7.52
CA LEU A 68 -1.36 -6.42 -7.63
C LEU A 68 -0.68 -6.06 -8.95
N LYS A 69 -1.42 -6.08 -10.07
CA LYS A 69 -0.89 -5.63 -11.36
C LYS A 69 -0.39 -4.18 -11.28
N ALA A 70 -1.19 -3.27 -10.74
CA ALA A 70 -0.82 -1.85 -10.60
C ALA A 70 0.43 -1.63 -9.73
N ILE A 71 0.64 -2.47 -8.70
CA ILE A 71 1.85 -2.46 -7.87
C ILE A 71 3.04 -2.98 -8.66
N TYR A 72 2.92 -4.14 -9.30
CA TYR A 72 4.03 -4.78 -10.02
C TYR A 72 4.42 -4.10 -11.32
N ASP A 73 3.55 -3.26 -11.91
CA ASP A 73 3.92 -2.34 -13.02
C ASP A 73 5.12 -1.42 -12.64
N HIS A 74 5.41 -1.23 -11.34
CA HIS A 74 6.57 -0.47 -10.84
C HIS A 74 7.84 -1.33 -10.59
N GLY A 75 7.77 -2.64 -10.82
CA GLY A 75 8.89 -3.56 -10.78
C GLY A 75 9.28 -4.13 -9.42
N ALA A 76 8.66 -3.70 -8.30
CA ALA A 76 8.97 -4.24 -6.98
C ALA A 76 7.89 -3.98 -5.94
N GLY A 77 7.66 -4.95 -5.05
CA GLY A 77 6.84 -4.78 -3.86
C GLY A 77 6.64 -6.09 -3.09
N THR A 78 6.95 -6.09 -1.79
CA THR A 78 6.48 -7.15 -0.90
C THR A 78 5.03 -6.84 -0.55
N VAL A 79 4.09 -7.68 -0.97
CA VAL A 79 2.66 -7.44 -0.72
C VAL A 79 2.12 -8.52 0.20
N VAL A 80 1.51 -8.12 1.31
CA VAL A 80 0.68 -9.00 2.14
C VAL A 80 -0.77 -8.81 1.69
N VAL A 81 -1.32 -9.83 1.06
CA VAL A 81 -2.67 -9.83 0.49
C VAL A 81 -3.64 -10.48 1.46
N ILE A 82 -4.77 -9.83 1.69
CA ILE A 82 -5.89 -10.36 2.48
C ILE A 82 -7.14 -10.34 1.59
N ASN A 83 -7.53 -11.52 1.09
CA ASN A 83 -8.77 -11.71 0.35
C ASN A 83 -9.94 -11.90 1.32
N VAL A 84 -10.90 -10.98 1.30
CA VAL A 84 -12.10 -11.08 2.16
C VAL A 84 -13.27 -11.79 1.47
N LEU A 85 -13.17 -12.03 0.16
CA LEU A 85 -14.25 -12.67 -0.57
C LEU A 85 -14.31 -14.15 -0.21
N ASN A 86 -15.35 -14.55 0.53
CA ASN A 86 -15.64 -15.95 0.78
C ASN A 86 -16.65 -16.48 -0.27
N PRO A 87 -16.24 -17.37 -1.19
CA PRO A 87 -17.15 -17.89 -2.22
C PRO A 87 -18.37 -18.61 -1.63
N ALA A 88 -18.28 -19.18 -0.42
CA ALA A 88 -19.42 -19.85 0.21
C ALA A 88 -20.55 -18.87 0.60
N VAL A 89 -20.20 -17.62 0.91
CA VAL A 89 -21.09 -16.57 1.44
C VAL A 89 -21.42 -15.54 0.36
N HIS A 90 -20.40 -15.00 -0.31
CA HIS A 90 -20.52 -13.94 -1.32
C HIS A 90 -20.77 -14.58 -2.69
N LYS A 91 -21.99 -15.07 -2.91
CA LYS A 91 -22.38 -15.73 -4.16
C LYS A 91 -23.72 -15.25 -4.67
N SER A 92 -23.84 -15.26 -5.98
CA SER A 92 -25.09 -15.01 -6.70
C SER A 92 -25.33 -16.14 -7.69
N THR A 93 -26.60 -16.47 -7.92
CA THR A 93 -27.01 -17.50 -8.88
C THR A 93 -27.74 -16.84 -10.04
N ILE A 94 -27.28 -17.12 -11.25
CA ILE A 94 -27.97 -16.79 -12.48
C ILE A 94 -28.84 -18.00 -12.85
N PRO A 95 -30.18 -17.89 -12.77
CA PRO A 95 -31.07 -19.04 -12.99
C PRO A 95 -31.10 -19.47 -14.45
N SER A 96 -30.88 -18.54 -15.38
CA SER A 96 -30.84 -18.83 -16.82
C SER A 96 -30.20 -17.67 -17.58
N GLU A 97 -29.01 -17.91 -18.12
CA GLU A 97 -28.34 -17.02 -19.07
C GLU A 97 -28.48 -17.60 -20.48
N THR A 98 -29.07 -16.83 -21.39
CA THR A 98 -29.14 -17.21 -22.80
C THR A 98 -27.79 -16.94 -23.45
N VAL A 99 -27.17 -18.00 -23.97
CA VAL A 99 -25.86 -17.96 -24.63
C VAL A 99 -25.95 -18.62 -26.01
N LYS A 100 -25.01 -18.27 -26.89
CA LYS A 100 -24.84 -18.92 -28.20
C LYS A 100 -23.41 -19.41 -28.33
N VAL A 101 -23.25 -20.59 -28.93
CA VAL A 101 -21.92 -21.12 -29.28
C VAL A 101 -21.36 -20.28 -30.42
N ASP A 102 -20.16 -19.72 -30.23
CA ASP A 102 -19.47 -18.95 -31.26
C ASP A 102 -18.88 -19.86 -32.36
N ASP A 103 -18.30 -19.23 -33.39
CA ASP A 103 -17.70 -19.93 -34.53
C ASP A 103 -16.47 -20.79 -34.14
N ASN A 104 -15.87 -20.52 -32.97
CA ASN A 104 -14.76 -21.29 -32.41
C ASN A 104 -15.23 -22.44 -31.52
N GLY A 105 -16.54 -22.67 -31.40
CA GLY A 105 -17.09 -23.70 -30.52
C GLY A 105 -17.02 -23.33 -29.04
N GLN A 106 -17.00 -22.05 -28.70
CA GLN A 106 -16.85 -21.54 -27.33
C GLN A 106 -18.08 -20.75 -26.88
N ILE A 107 -18.27 -20.69 -25.56
CA ILE A 107 -19.23 -19.81 -24.90
C ILE A 107 -18.49 -19.07 -23.79
N GLN A 108 -18.70 -17.76 -23.69
CA GLN A 108 -18.21 -16.95 -22.58
C GLN A 108 -19.39 -16.54 -21.70
N LEU A 109 -19.34 -16.90 -20.42
CA LEU A 109 -20.32 -16.44 -19.44
C LEU A 109 -20.08 -14.97 -19.09
N LYS A 110 -21.15 -14.26 -18.71
CA LYS A 110 -21.06 -12.87 -18.22
C LYS A 110 -20.20 -12.72 -16.97
N HIS A 111 -20.13 -13.74 -16.13
CA HIS A 111 -19.33 -13.74 -14.91
C HIS A 111 -18.40 -14.95 -14.85
N GLY A 112 -17.15 -14.71 -14.45
CA GLY A 112 -16.19 -15.73 -14.06
C GLY A 112 -16.38 -16.18 -12.60
N ALA A 113 -15.35 -16.78 -12.01
CA ALA A 113 -15.35 -17.30 -10.64
C ALA A 113 -16.58 -18.20 -10.33
N VAL A 114 -16.91 -19.06 -11.28
CA VAL A 114 -18.03 -19.99 -11.26
C VAL A 114 -17.75 -21.12 -10.27
N GLN A 115 -18.77 -21.50 -9.51
CA GLN A 115 -18.71 -22.60 -8.52
C GLN A 115 -19.42 -23.84 -9.02
N THR A 116 -20.62 -23.65 -9.55
CA THR A 116 -21.48 -24.71 -10.07
C THR A 116 -22.15 -24.22 -11.33
N MET A 117 -22.26 -25.05 -12.36
CA MET A 117 -22.90 -24.67 -13.62
C MET A 117 -23.46 -25.89 -14.35
N ASN A 118 -24.67 -25.76 -14.92
CA ASN A 118 -25.24 -26.72 -15.86
C ASN A 118 -25.72 -26.00 -17.14
N ILE A 119 -25.84 -26.76 -18.22
CA ILE A 119 -26.31 -26.26 -19.52
C ILE A 119 -27.56 -27.04 -19.92
N GLY A 120 -28.61 -26.29 -20.26
CA GLY A 120 -29.91 -26.79 -20.69
C GLY A 120 -30.31 -26.37 -22.10
N ARG A 121 -31.32 -27.05 -22.64
CA ARG A 121 -31.94 -26.75 -23.96
C ARG A 121 -33.09 -25.75 -23.88
N SER A 122 -33.62 -25.52 -22.69
CA SER A 122 -34.80 -24.67 -22.45
C SER A 122 -34.50 -23.58 -21.44
N THR A 123 -35.38 -22.59 -21.38
CA THR A 123 -35.26 -21.39 -20.53
C THR A 123 -35.06 -21.68 -19.04
N ASN A 124 -35.41 -22.87 -18.55
CA ASN A 124 -35.19 -23.26 -17.16
C ASN A 124 -33.84 -23.96 -16.90
N ALA A 125 -32.90 -23.89 -17.85
CA ALA A 125 -31.52 -24.37 -17.71
C ALA A 125 -31.43 -25.71 -16.94
N GLY A 126 -32.00 -26.76 -17.54
CA GLY A 126 -31.88 -28.13 -17.02
C GLY A 126 -30.48 -28.72 -17.24
N ASN A 127 -30.27 -29.97 -16.85
CA ASN A 127 -29.01 -30.68 -17.04
C ASN A 127 -29.03 -31.48 -18.36
N ALA A 128 -29.21 -30.79 -19.48
CA ALA A 128 -29.40 -31.44 -20.78
C ALA A 128 -28.08 -31.86 -21.45
N TYR A 129 -26.97 -31.19 -21.10
CA TYR A 129 -25.64 -31.47 -21.62
C TYR A 129 -24.71 -31.88 -20.48
N ILE A 130 -23.83 -32.84 -20.73
CA ILE A 130 -22.99 -33.49 -19.71
C ILE A 130 -21.56 -32.92 -19.77
N LYS A 131 -21.07 -32.41 -18.64
CA LYS A 131 -19.67 -31.98 -18.49
C LYS A 131 -18.72 -33.14 -18.77
N GLY A 132 -17.72 -32.90 -19.61
CA GLY A 132 -16.73 -33.89 -20.06
C GLY A 132 -17.11 -34.62 -21.35
N THR A 133 -18.40 -34.70 -21.67
CA THR A 133 -18.89 -35.28 -22.94
C THR A 133 -19.24 -34.18 -23.94
N ASP A 134 -20.10 -33.25 -23.55
CA ASP A 134 -20.61 -32.19 -24.42
C ASP A 134 -19.83 -30.87 -24.25
N TYR A 135 -19.19 -30.64 -23.11
CA TYR A 135 -18.44 -29.41 -22.87
C TYR A 135 -17.41 -29.54 -21.73
N THR A 136 -16.41 -28.65 -21.73
CA THR A 136 -15.55 -28.37 -20.58
C THR A 136 -15.67 -26.89 -20.20
N ILE A 137 -15.34 -26.54 -18.96
CA ILE A 137 -15.35 -25.16 -18.48
C ILE A 137 -14.07 -24.86 -17.69
N ASP A 138 -13.48 -23.70 -17.97
CA ASP A 138 -12.63 -23.00 -17.02
C ASP A 138 -13.51 -22.21 -16.05
N MET A 139 -13.60 -22.70 -14.82
CA MET A 139 -14.46 -22.15 -13.78
C MET A 139 -14.02 -20.74 -13.37
N LEU A 140 -12.74 -20.39 -13.53
CA LEU A 140 -12.21 -19.10 -13.12
C LEU A 140 -12.57 -18.01 -14.11
N THR A 141 -12.36 -18.24 -15.41
CA THR A 141 -12.68 -17.28 -16.47
C THR A 141 -14.13 -17.32 -16.93
N GLY A 142 -14.86 -18.40 -16.60
CA GLY A 142 -16.23 -18.62 -17.09
C GLY A 142 -16.27 -19.02 -18.58
N LYS A 143 -15.14 -19.44 -19.15
CA LYS A 143 -15.03 -19.87 -20.53
C LYS A 143 -15.40 -21.35 -20.69
N ILE A 144 -16.34 -21.63 -21.58
CA ILE A 144 -16.81 -22.98 -21.90
C ILE A 144 -16.32 -23.37 -23.28
N THR A 145 -15.69 -24.54 -23.38
CA THR A 145 -15.31 -25.15 -24.66
C THR A 145 -16.31 -26.25 -24.98
N CYS A 146 -17.11 -26.05 -26.03
CA CYS A 146 -18.10 -27.01 -26.49
C CYS A 146 -17.43 -28.16 -27.24
N MET A 147 -17.92 -29.37 -27.03
CA MET A 147 -17.37 -30.60 -27.56
C MET A 147 -18.49 -31.47 -28.14
N GLY A 148 -18.10 -32.42 -28.99
CA GLY A 148 -19.06 -33.35 -29.60
C GLY A 148 -20.01 -32.67 -30.60
N THR A 149 -21.16 -33.30 -30.83
CA THR A 149 -22.09 -32.93 -31.90
C THR A 149 -23.32 -32.15 -31.42
N ASN A 150 -23.50 -32.01 -30.11
CA ASN A 150 -24.73 -31.45 -29.53
C ASN A 150 -24.68 -29.91 -29.34
N LEU A 151 -23.49 -29.35 -29.14
CA LEU A 151 -23.24 -27.91 -28.96
C LEU A 151 -22.38 -27.37 -30.12
N LYS A 152 -22.92 -27.42 -31.35
CA LYS A 152 -22.26 -26.89 -32.54
C LYS A 152 -22.33 -25.35 -32.58
N PRO A 153 -21.43 -24.67 -33.32
CA PRO A 153 -21.53 -23.24 -33.58
C PRO A 153 -22.95 -22.80 -33.99
N GLY A 154 -23.42 -21.69 -33.43
CA GLY A 154 -24.75 -21.14 -33.65
C GLY A 154 -25.87 -21.74 -32.78
N VAL A 155 -25.64 -22.86 -32.09
CA VAL A 155 -26.62 -23.43 -31.15
C VAL A 155 -26.84 -22.46 -29.99
N GLN A 156 -28.11 -22.15 -29.71
CA GLN A 156 -28.50 -21.43 -28.51
C GLN A 156 -28.66 -22.40 -27.35
N ALA A 157 -28.08 -22.06 -26.21
CA ALA A 157 -28.18 -22.81 -24.98
C ALA A 157 -28.53 -21.88 -23.81
N TYR A 158 -28.94 -22.48 -22.69
CA TYR A 158 -29.32 -21.77 -21.48
C TYR A 158 -28.47 -22.30 -20.32
N VAL A 159 -27.71 -21.42 -19.68
CA VAL A 159 -26.77 -21.79 -18.63
C VAL A 159 -27.28 -21.30 -17.28
N ASN A 160 -27.41 -22.19 -16.30
CA ASN A 160 -27.59 -21.81 -14.91
C ASN A 160 -26.27 -21.98 -14.18
N TYR A 161 -25.88 -20.98 -13.40
CA TYR A 161 -24.64 -21.06 -12.66
C TYR A 161 -24.66 -20.19 -11.41
N THR A 162 -23.86 -20.61 -10.44
CA THR A 162 -23.56 -19.84 -9.22
C THR A 162 -22.12 -19.39 -9.31
N TYR A 163 -21.87 -18.12 -9.04
CA TYR A 163 -20.54 -17.53 -9.09
C TYR A 163 -20.25 -16.74 -7.81
N ALA A 164 -18.97 -16.57 -7.53
CA ALA A 164 -18.48 -15.69 -6.49
C ALA A 164 -18.74 -14.23 -6.88
N ASP A 165 -19.63 -13.56 -6.17
CA ASP A 165 -20.10 -12.21 -6.48
C ASP A 165 -19.42 -11.18 -5.57
N PRO A 166 -18.42 -10.44 -6.07
CA PRO A 166 -17.72 -9.43 -5.27
C PRO A 166 -18.61 -8.27 -4.85
N THR A 167 -19.74 -8.02 -5.51
CA THR A 167 -20.69 -6.96 -5.13
C THR A 167 -21.44 -7.27 -3.84
N LYS A 168 -21.40 -8.52 -3.36
CA LYS A 168 -21.96 -8.96 -2.07
C LYS A 168 -21.01 -8.72 -0.89
N VAL A 169 -19.75 -8.38 -1.15
CA VAL A 169 -18.79 -8.04 -0.08
C VAL A 169 -19.18 -6.69 0.50
N THR A 170 -19.36 -6.65 1.82
CA THR A 170 -19.76 -5.45 2.54
C THR A 170 -18.56 -4.73 3.17
N ALA A 171 -18.76 -3.50 3.63
CA ALA A 171 -17.76 -2.80 4.43
C ALA A 171 -17.35 -3.58 5.68
N ALA A 172 -18.28 -4.34 6.28
CA ALA A 172 -18.01 -5.13 7.48
C ALA A 172 -17.00 -6.25 7.21
N ASP A 173 -17.06 -6.87 6.03
CA ASP A 173 -16.13 -7.92 5.61
C ASP A 173 -14.71 -7.37 5.41
N ILE A 174 -14.61 -6.16 4.85
CA ILE A 174 -13.32 -5.45 4.67
C ILE A 174 -12.72 -5.02 6.01
N VAL A 175 -13.53 -4.40 6.88
CA VAL A 175 -13.09 -3.95 8.22
C VAL A 175 -12.69 -5.15 9.07
N GLY A 176 -13.45 -6.24 8.98
CA GLY A 176 -13.20 -7.47 9.70
C GLY A 176 -13.62 -7.44 11.17
N ALA A 177 -13.70 -8.64 11.74
CA ALA A 177 -14.10 -8.88 13.12
C ALA A 177 -13.11 -9.83 13.81
N VAL A 178 -13.32 -10.06 15.09
CA VAL A 178 -12.72 -11.19 15.81
C VAL A 178 -13.86 -12.15 16.07
N ASN A 179 -13.75 -13.38 15.59
CA ASN A 179 -14.77 -14.39 15.82
C ASN A 179 -14.70 -14.92 17.26
N THR A 180 -15.63 -15.79 17.65
CA THR A 180 -15.65 -16.39 19.00
C THR A 180 -14.43 -17.26 19.31
N ALA A 181 -13.75 -17.79 18.28
CA ALA A 181 -12.51 -18.55 18.45
C ALA A 181 -11.27 -17.65 18.65
N GLY A 182 -11.41 -16.33 18.47
CA GLY A 182 -10.31 -15.37 18.56
C GLY A 182 -9.63 -15.09 17.22
N ASP A 183 -10.08 -15.71 16.12
CA ASP A 183 -9.50 -15.46 14.80
C ASP A 183 -9.94 -14.09 14.27
N ARG A 184 -8.98 -13.36 13.72
CA ARG A 184 -9.24 -12.08 13.06
C ARG A 184 -9.67 -12.31 11.61
N THR A 185 -10.48 -11.41 11.06
CA THR A 185 -10.82 -11.38 9.64
C THR A 185 -10.56 -9.99 9.06
N GLY A 186 -10.62 -9.87 7.72
CA GLY A 186 -10.47 -8.60 7.03
C GLY A 186 -9.20 -7.84 7.43
N MET A 187 -9.32 -6.52 7.56
CA MET A 187 -8.20 -5.64 7.90
C MET A 187 -7.57 -5.91 9.27
N LYS A 188 -8.30 -6.53 10.21
CA LYS A 188 -7.74 -6.87 11.53
C LYS A 188 -6.61 -7.89 11.45
N LEU A 189 -6.60 -8.74 10.42
CA LEU A 189 -5.53 -9.71 10.17
C LEU A 189 -4.15 -9.07 9.97
N LEU A 190 -4.08 -7.76 9.67
CA LEU A 190 -2.81 -7.05 9.58
C LEU A 190 -1.98 -7.15 10.88
N GLN A 191 -2.64 -7.28 12.04
CA GLN A 191 -1.95 -7.48 13.33
C GLN A 191 -1.24 -8.83 13.42
N ASP A 192 -1.73 -9.84 12.71
CA ASP A 192 -1.18 -11.20 12.76
C ASP A 192 0.06 -11.35 11.86
N THR A 193 0.27 -10.38 10.95
CA THR A 193 1.41 -10.40 10.00
C THR A 193 2.77 -10.41 10.70
N TRP A 194 2.88 -9.83 11.90
CA TRP A 194 4.13 -9.90 12.67
C TRP A 194 4.44 -11.32 13.14
N ASN A 195 3.45 -12.00 13.72
CA ASN A 195 3.65 -13.37 14.19
C ASN A 195 3.84 -14.35 13.02
N GLN A 196 3.23 -14.07 11.87
CA GLN A 196 3.30 -14.95 10.71
C GLN A 196 4.56 -14.74 9.85
N PHE A 197 5.00 -13.49 9.66
CA PHE A 197 6.07 -13.13 8.73
C PHE A 197 7.26 -12.39 9.36
N GLY A 198 7.15 -11.94 10.62
CA GLY A 198 8.18 -11.18 11.32
C GLY A 198 8.27 -9.71 10.92
N PHE A 199 7.27 -9.17 10.22
CA PHE A 199 7.19 -7.74 9.87
C PHE A 199 5.73 -7.30 9.66
N TYR A 200 5.46 -6.01 9.90
CA TYR A 200 4.17 -5.39 9.58
C TYR A 200 4.17 -4.78 8.18
N ALA A 201 2.98 -4.70 7.57
CA ALA A 201 2.76 -3.84 6.41
C ALA A 201 2.88 -2.36 6.81
N LYS A 202 3.58 -1.57 5.99
CA LYS A 202 3.84 -0.12 6.23
C LYS A 202 3.10 0.80 5.28
N ILE A 203 2.49 0.23 4.23
CA ILE A 203 1.65 0.94 3.26
C ILE A 203 0.34 0.16 3.19
N LEU A 204 -0.80 0.76 3.56
CA LEU A 204 -2.10 0.07 3.60
C LEU A 204 -3.02 0.57 2.50
N ILE A 205 -3.60 -0.34 1.72
CA ILE A 205 -4.58 -0.02 0.68
C ILE A 205 -5.77 -0.97 0.74
N ALA A 206 -6.96 -0.42 0.52
CA ALA A 206 -8.17 -1.19 0.21
C ALA A 206 -8.82 -0.61 -1.06
N PRO A 207 -8.32 -0.96 -2.25
CA PRO A 207 -8.73 -0.35 -3.52
C PRO A 207 -10.24 -0.48 -3.73
N VAL A 208 -10.88 0.57 -4.25
CA VAL A 208 -12.35 0.73 -4.38
C VAL A 208 -13.09 0.82 -3.04
N PHE A 209 -12.80 -0.05 -2.07
CA PHE A 209 -13.45 -0.08 -0.77
C PHE A 209 -13.12 1.13 0.11
N CYS A 210 -11.92 1.71 -0.02
CA CYS A 210 -11.49 2.89 0.73
C CYS A 210 -12.31 4.15 0.43
N THR A 211 -13.09 4.16 -0.66
CA THR A 211 -14.05 5.23 -1.00
C THR A 211 -15.22 5.28 -0.01
N GLN A 212 -15.49 4.18 0.70
CA GLN A 212 -16.50 4.13 1.75
C GLN A 212 -15.91 4.66 3.05
N ASN A 213 -16.57 5.65 3.66
CA ASN A 213 -16.07 6.28 4.88
C ASN A 213 -15.87 5.28 6.04
N SER A 214 -16.73 4.25 6.13
CA SER A 214 -16.63 3.18 7.12
C SER A 214 -15.31 2.39 7.01
N VAL A 215 -14.81 2.18 5.79
CA VAL A 215 -13.52 1.51 5.53
C VAL A 215 -12.36 2.48 5.72
N ALA A 216 -12.48 3.70 5.20
CA ALA A 216 -11.46 4.75 5.32
C ALA A 216 -11.05 5.02 6.77
N VAL A 217 -12.02 5.20 7.67
CA VAL A 217 -11.77 5.45 9.10
C VAL A 217 -11.06 4.26 9.75
N LYS A 218 -11.38 3.03 9.33
CA LYS A 218 -10.75 1.81 9.88
C LYS A 218 -9.35 1.58 9.33
N LEU A 219 -9.11 1.93 8.06
CA LEU A 219 -7.76 1.95 7.48
C LEU A 219 -6.85 2.91 8.26
N ILE A 220 -7.34 4.10 8.60
CA ILE A 220 -6.59 5.08 9.40
C ILE A 220 -6.26 4.51 10.78
N ALA A 221 -7.24 3.94 11.47
CA ALA A 221 -7.02 3.34 12.79
C ALA A 221 -5.99 2.18 12.76
N GLN A 222 -6.00 1.35 11.71
CA GLN A 222 -5.00 0.31 11.53
C GLN A 222 -3.63 0.88 11.16
N ALA A 223 -3.58 1.94 10.36
CA ALA A 223 -2.33 2.62 10.03
C ALA A 223 -1.67 3.22 11.28
N GLU A 224 -2.45 3.81 12.18
CA GLU A 224 -1.98 4.30 13.48
C GLU A 224 -1.45 3.16 14.36
N ALA A 225 -2.18 2.06 14.46
CA ALA A 225 -1.80 0.91 15.29
C ALA A 225 -0.50 0.24 14.82
N LEU A 226 -0.26 0.18 13.51
CA LEU A 226 0.87 -0.54 12.91
C LEU A 226 2.07 0.37 12.60
N GLY A 227 1.95 1.67 12.82
CA GLY A 227 2.94 2.65 12.36
C GLY A 227 3.09 2.66 10.84
N ALA A 228 1.98 2.55 10.12
CA ALA A 228 1.90 2.54 8.66
C ALA A 228 1.31 3.86 8.12
N ILE A 229 1.28 4.00 6.79
CA ILE A 229 0.51 5.02 6.08
C ILE A 229 -0.53 4.32 5.21
N THR A 230 -1.77 4.79 5.23
CA THR A 230 -2.83 4.31 4.34
C THR A 230 -3.11 5.28 3.21
N TYR A 231 -3.33 4.75 2.00
CA TYR A 231 -3.71 5.55 0.84
C TYR A 231 -5.19 5.37 0.57
N ILE A 232 -5.90 6.49 0.44
CA ILE A 232 -7.36 6.53 0.38
C ILE A 232 -7.77 7.30 -0.87
N ASP A 233 -8.51 6.65 -1.76
CA ASP A 233 -8.99 7.28 -2.99
C ASP A 233 -10.32 8.02 -2.80
N ALA A 234 -10.51 9.10 -3.56
CA ALA A 234 -11.83 9.68 -3.75
C ALA A 234 -12.70 8.73 -4.59
N PRO A 235 -14.04 8.74 -4.47
CA PRO A 235 -14.92 7.94 -5.32
C PRO A 235 -14.73 8.25 -6.81
N ILE A 236 -14.93 7.25 -7.67
CA ILE A 236 -14.93 7.44 -9.13
C ILE A 236 -15.97 8.49 -9.55
N GLY A 237 -15.64 9.34 -10.52
CA GLY A 237 -16.51 10.42 -10.99
C GLY A 237 -16.56 11.66 -10.10
N THR A 238 -15.82 11.69 -8.99
CA THR A 238 -15.74 12.87 -8.12
C THR A 238 -15.23 14.08 -8.91
N THR A 239 -15.92 15.22 -8.77
CA THR A 239 -15.50 16.46 -9.41
C THR A 239 -14.43 17.18 -8.59
N PHE A 240 -13.68 18.08 -9.24
CA PHE A 240 -12.71 18.94 -8.58
C PHE A 240 -13.29 19.70 -7.37
N GLN A 241 -14.49 20.27 -7.52
CA GLN A 241 -15.15 20.99 -6.42
C GLN A 241 -15.57 20.06 -5.28
N GLN A 242 -16.07 18.87 -5.60
CA GLN A 242 -16.46 17.88 -4.59
C GLN A 242 -15.26 17.34 -3.81
N VAL A 243 -14.09 17.17 -4.44
CA VAL A 243 -12.91 16.67 -3.73
C VAL A 243 -12.36 17.70 -2.75
N LEU A 244 -12.37 18.98 -3.13
CA LEU A 244 -12.02 20.08 -2.21
C LEU A 244 -13.03 20.20 -1.07
N ALA A 245 -14.32 20.21 -1.38
CA ALA A 245 -15.39 20.22 -0.36
C ALA A 245 -15.32 18.99 0.57
N GLY A 246 -14.82 17.86 0.06
CA GLY A 246 -14.60 16.62 0.79
C GLY A 246 -13.70 16.75 2.02
N ARG A 247 -12.80 17.74 2.05
CA ARG A 247 -11.97 18.05 3.23
C ARG A 247 -12.74 18.81 4.32
N GLY A 248 -13.86 19.43 3.98
CA GLY A 248 -14.67 20.24 4.88
C GLY A 248 -15.77 19.46 5.62
N PRO A 249 -16.41 20.07 6.64
CA PRO A 249 -17.45 19.42 7.44
C PRO A 249 -18.72 19.09 6.64
N GLN A 250 -18.96 19.78 5.53
CA GLN A 250 -20.08 19.55 4.61
C GLN A 250 -19.70 18.64 3.43
N GLY A 251 -18.48 18.10 3.41
CA GLY A 251 -18.00 17.20 2.38
C GLY A 251 -18.83 15.92 2.29
N ALA A 252 -19.21 15.53 1.07
CA ALA A 252 -20.00 14.32 0.82
C ALA A 252 -19.15 13.05 0.60
N ILE A 253 -17.82 13.18 0.56
CA ILE A 253 -16.89 12.09 0.30
C ILE A 253 -16.03 11.76 1.53
N ASN A 254 -15.31 10.65 1.47
CA ASN A 254 -14.46 10.04 2.51
C ASN A 254 -13.16 10.80 2.86
N PHE A 255 -13.06 12.11 2.57
CA PHE A 255 -11.83 12.91 2.72
C PHE A 255 -11.82 13.82 3.96
N ASN A 256 -12.88 13.80 4.77
CA ASN A 256 -12.97 14.60 6.00
C ASN A 256 -12.15 13.93 7.13
N THR A 257 -10.83 14.07 7.04
CA THR A 257 -9.87 13.57 8.03
C THR A 257 -8.66 14.50 8.12
N SER A 258 -8.01 14.49 9.29
CA SER A 258 -6.75 15.20 9.54
C SER A 258 -5.66 14.25 10.08
N SER A 259 -5.72 12.97 9.73
CA SER A 259 -4.74 11.98 10.21
C SER A 259 -3.38 12.17 9.53
N ASP A 260 -2.31 12.07 10.31
CA ASP A 260 -0.93 12.03 9.80
C ASP A 260 -0.58 10.68 9.16
N ARG A 261 -1.50 9.70 9.21
CA ARG A 261 -1.37 8.37 8.64
C ARG A 261 -2.15 8.16 7.36
N ALA A 262 -2.87 9.17 6.88
CA ALA A 262 -3.66 9.07 5.65
C ALA A 262 -3.05 9.90 4.53
N ARG A 263 -2.89 9.32 3.35
CA ARG A 263 -2.66 10.07 2.10
C ARG A 263 -3.91 9.98 1.25
N LEU A 264 -4.46 11.13 0.90
CA LEU A 264 -5.68 11.25 0.10
C LEU A 264 -5.29 11.33 -1.37
N CYS A 265 -5.84 10.46 -2.21
CA CYS A 265 -5.46 10.27 -3.61
C CYS A 265 -6.62 10.64 -4.56
N TYR A 266 -6.36 11.50 -5.53
CA TYR A 266 -7.33 11.90 -6.56
C TYR A 266 -6.61 12.40 -7.83
N PRO A 267 -7.10 12.13 -9.05
CA PRO A 267 -8.31 11.36 -9.40
C PRO A 267 -8.00 9.87 -9.64
N HIS A 268 -8.94 9.11 -10.19
CA HIS A 268 -8.61 7.79 -10.76
C HIS A 268 -7.72 7.95 -12.00
N VAL A 269 -7.03 6.88 -12.37
CA VAL A 269 -6.13 6.84 -13.52
C VAL A 269 -6.67 5.94 -14.61
N LYS A 270 -6.32 6.24 -15.85
CA LYS A 270 -6.66 5.41 -17.01
C LYS A 270 -5.57 4.40 -17.26
N VAL A 271 -5.98 3.16 -17.50
CA VAL A 271 -5.09 2.04 -17.78
C VAL A 271 -5.68 1.24 -18.93
N TYR A 272 -4.83 0.77 -19.83
CA TYR A 272 -5.25 -0.13 -20.88
C TYR A 272 -5.47 -1.55 -20.33
N ASP A 273 -6.69 -2.06 -20.47
CA ASP A 273 -7.03 -3.43 -20.16
C ASP A 273 -7.03 -4.27 -21.45
N SER A 274 -6.13 -5.26 -21.50
CA SER A 274 -6.01 -6.16 -22.65
C SER A 274 -7.18 -7.12 -22.80
N ALA A 275 -7.92 -7.42 -21.73
CA ALA A 275 -9.07 -8.31 -21.79
C ALA A 275 -10.26 -7.67 -22.49
N THR A 276 -10.49 -6.37 -22.26
CA THR A 276 -11.56 -5.58 -22.89
C THR A 276 -11.08 -4.75 -24.08
N ASN A 277 -9.77 -4.75 -24.37
CA ASN A 277 -9.12 -3.95 -25.41
C ASN A 277 -9.54 -2.46 -25.35
N SER A 278 -9.65 -1.94 -24.12
CA SER A 278 -10.21 -0.62 -23.83
C SER A 278 -9.51 0.02 -22.63
N GLU A 279 -9.63 1.34 -22.50
CA GLU A 279 -9.17 2.03 -21.28
C GLU A 279 -10.19 1.86 -20.16
N VAL A 280 -9.70 1.48 -18.98
CA VAL A 280 -10.49 1.37 -17.74
C VAL A 280 -9.95 2.33 -16.69
N LEU A 281 -10.82 2.72 -15.76
CA LEU A 281 -10.45 3.57 -14.63
C LEU A 281 -10.05 2.71 -13.44
N GLU A 282 -8.87 3.00 -12.88
CA GLU A 282 -8.31 2.33 -11.71
C GLU A 282 -8.05 3.33 -10.57
N PRO A 283 -8.17 2.92 -9.30
CA PRO A 283 -7.84 3.77 -8.17
C PRO A 283 -6.35 4.15 -8.15
N LEU A 284 -6.04 5.38 -7.75
CA LEU A 284 -4.67 5.90 -7.72
C LEU A 284 -3.86 5.27 -6.56
N SER A 285 -4.50 4.90 -5.45
CA SER A 285 -3.85 4.35 -4.26
C SER A 285 -2.95 3.14 -4.57
N SER A 286 -3.40 2.21 -5.41
CA SER A 286 -2.63 1.01 -5.78
C SER A 286 -1.32 1.37 -6.47
N ARG A 287 -1.36 2.32 -7.41
CA ARG A 287 -0.16 2.77 -8.13
C ARG A 287 0.73 3.64 -7.28
N ALA A 288 0.14 4.54 -6.50
CA ALA A 288 0.90 5.35 -5.57
C ALA A 288 1.61 4.47 -4.53
N ALA A 289 0.99 3.38 -4.07
CA ALA A 289 1.58 2.41 -3.15
C ALA A 289 2.74 1.64 -3.79
N GLY A 290 2.57 1.17 -5.04
CA GLY A 290 3.65 0.56 -5.83
C GLY A 290 4.83 1.52 -6.04
N LEU A 291 4.55 2.76 -6.47
CA LEU A 291 5.54 3.81 -6.61
C LEU A 291 6.28 4.10 -5.30
N ARG A 292 5.57 4.10 -4.18
CA ARG A 292 6.18 4.29 -2.87
C ARG A 292 7.09 3.14 -2.47
N ALA A 293 6.68 1.90 -2.73
CA ALA A 293 7.54 0.74 -2.49
C ALA A 293 8.80 0.78 -3.36
N LYS A 294 8.68 1.17 -4.63
CA LYS A 294 9.82 1.40 -5.53
C LYS A 294 10.77 2.46 -4.98
N VAL A 295 10.25 3.63 -4.58
CA VAL A 295 11.07 4.72 -4.04
C VAL A 295 11.78 4.31 -2.75
N ASP A 296 11.12 3.56 -1.87
CA ASP A 296 11.75 3.02 -0.66
C ASP A 296 12.94 2.11 -0.97
N LEU A 297 12.84 1.28 -2.01
CA LEU A 297 13.88 0.33 -2.41
C LEU A 297 15.02 0.99 -3.17
N GLU A 298 14.72 1.94 -4.06
CA GLU A 298 15.71 2.59 -4.94
C GLU A 298 16.39 3.80 -4.28
N LYS A 299 15.66 4.56 -3.47
CA LYS A 299 16.11 5.84 -2.90
C LYS A 299 16.08 5.90 -1.38
N GLY A 300 15.38 4.98 -0.73
CA GLY A 300 15.23 4.92 0.72
C GLY A 300 13.91 5.51 1.23
N PHE A 301 13.51 5.09 2.43
CA PHE A 301 12.23 5.47 3.06
C PHE A 301 12.13 6.97 3.39
N TRP A 302 13.26 7.69 3.47
CA TRP A 302 13.31 9.14 3.70
C TRP A 302 13.06 9.97 2.45
N TRP A 303 13.06 9.36 1.26
CA TRP A 303 12.80 10.05 0.00
C TRP A 303 11.28 10.20 -0.24
N SER A 304 10.86 11.32 -0.83
CA SER A 304 9.46 11.53 -1.22
C SER A 304 9.14 10.86 -2.56
N ASN A 305 8.03 10.13 -2.63
CA ASN A 305 7.50 9.61 -3.89
C ASN A 305 6.73 10.66 -4.71
N SER A 306 6.62 11.90 -4.24
CA SER A 306 6.16 13.03 -5.06
C SER A 306 7.21 13.37 -6.13
N ASN A 307 6.75 13.92 -7.25
CA ASN A 307 7.53 14.21 -8.45
C ASN A 307 8.23 12.98 -9.06
N GLN A 308 7.73 11.77 -8.74
CA GLN A 308 8.17 10.53 -9.37
C GLN A 308 7.13 10.11 -10.42
N GLU A 309 7.62 9.61 -11.55
CA GLU A 309 6.76 9.14 -12.64
C GLU A 309 5.98 7.89 -12.22
N ILE A 310 4.69 7.89 -12.51
CA ILE A 310 3.81 6.75 -12.24
C ILE A 310 3.85 5.83 -13.46
N GLN A 311 4.17 4.55 -13.24
CA GLN A 311 4.27 3.57 -14.31
C GLN A 311 2.92 2.88 -14.56
N GLY A 312 2.71 2.44 -15.81
CA GLY A 312 1.56 1.63 -16.22
C GLY A 312 0.23 2.37 -16.38
N ILE A 313 0.24 3.71 -16.46
CA ILE A 313 -0.96 4.52 -16.75
C ILE A 313 -0.89 5.12 -18.14
N THR A 314 -2.05 5.17 -18.82
CA THR A 314 -2.21 5.81 -20.14
C THR A 314 -2.70 7.25 -20.01
N GLY A 315 -3.31 7.61 -18.89
CA GLY A 315 -3.83 8.93 -18.64
C GLY A 315 -4.45 9.09 -17.26
N VAL A 316 -5.13 10.21 -17.08
CA VAL A 316 -5.89 10.55 -15.86
C VAL A 316 -7.37 10.63 -16.17
N GLU A 317 -8.22 10.30 -15.19
CA GLU A 317 -9.67 10.42 -15.30
C GLU A 317 -10.09 11.84 -15.70
N ARG A 318 -9.46 12.84 -15.06
CA ARG A 318 -9.70 14.26 -15.29
C ARG A 318 -8.39 14.97 -15.54
N SER A 319 -8.33 15.72 -16.64
CA SER A 319 -7.24 16.65 -16.90
C SER A 319 -7.31 17.78 -15.87
N LEU A 320 -6.21 17.99 -15.13
CA LEU A 320 -6.05 19.07 -14.17
C LEU A 320 -5.02 20.06 -14.71
N SER A 321 -5.26 21.36 -14.51
CA SER A 321 -4.25 22.36 -14.82
C SER A 321 -3.01 22.18 -13.94
N ALA A 322 -1.83 22.15 -14.58
CA ALA A 322 -0.56 21.88 -13.94
C ALA A 322 0.58 22.67 -14.61
N MET A 323 1.15 23.62 -13.87
CA MET A 323 2.34 24.39 -14.23
C MET A 323 3.18 24.57 -12.96
N ILE A 324 4.49 24.62 -13.11
CA ILE A 324 5.42 24.68 -11.97
C ILE A 324 5.48 26.07 -11.32
N ASP A 325 5.12 27.10 -12.07
CA ASP A 325 5.23 28.52 -11.74
C ASP A 325 3.88 29.23 -11.58
N ASP A 326 2.76 28.53 -11.81
CA ASP A 326 1.41 29.08 -11.61
C ASP A 326 0.78 28.58 -10.29
N PRO A 327 0.64 29.46 -9.28
CA PRO A 327 0.02 29.11 -8.00
C PRO A 327 -1.50 28.88 -8.10
N GLN A 328 -2.16 29.26 -9.19
CA GLN A 328 -3.61 29.12 -9.36
C GLN A 328 -4.03 27.78 -10.01
N THR A 329 -3.06 26.90 -10.28
CA THR A 329 -3.32 25.59 -10.86
C THR A 329 -4.21 24.71 -9.97
N GLU A 330 -5.05 23.90 -10.59
CA GLU A 330 -5.93 22.95 -9.88
C GLU A 330 -5.10 21.98 -9.03
N VAL A 331 -3.95 21.54 -9.55
CA VAL A 331 -3.01 20.69 -8.81
C VAL A 331 -2.49 21.39 -7.54
N ASN A 332 -2.21 22.69 -7.58
CA ASN A 332 -1.79 23.43 -6.40
C ASN A 332 -2.93 23.60 -5.39
N GLN A 333 -4.15 23.88 -5.84
CA GLN A 333 -5.33 23.97 -4.97
C GLN A 333 -5.65 22.63 -4.25
N LEU A 334 -5.42 21.50 -4.91
CA LEU A 334 -5.54 20.17 -4.29
C LEU A 334 -4.47 19.97 -3.21
N ASN A 335 -3.22 20.32 -3.51
CA ASN A 335 -2.09 20.18 -2.60
C ASN A 335 -2.21 21.11 -1.38
N GLU A 336 -2.70 22.34 -1.56
CA GLU A 336 -3.04 23.26 -0.46
C GLU A 336 -4.03 22.63 0.52
N ASN A 337 -4.94 21.80 0.00
CA ASN A 337 -5.92 21.05 0.76
C ASN A 337 -5.45 19.62 1.08
N GLY A 338 -4.15 19.34 1.11
CA GLY A 338 -3.58 18.05 1.54
C GLY A 338 -4.01 16.83 0.69
N ILE A 339 -4.44 17.05 -0.55
CA ILE A 339 -4.83 16.01 -1.50
C ILE A 339 -3.66 15.77 -2.45
N THR A 340 -3.19 14.53 -2.52
CA THR A 340 -2.17 14.08 -3.47
C THR A 340 -2.83 13.79 -4.81
N THR A 341 -2.22 14.30 -5.88
CA THR A 341 -2.75 14.22 -7.23
C THR A 341 -1.68 13.86 -8.26
N ILE A 342 -1.96 14.07 -9.53
CA ILE A 342 -1.06 13.81 -10.65
C ILE A 342 -0.71 15.12 -11.33
N PHE A 343 0.60 15.38 -11.45
CA PHE A 343 1.13 16.47 -12.24
C PHE A 343 1.37 16.01 -13.67
N ASN A 344 0.82 16.75 -14.62
CA ASN A 344 1.00 16.52 -16.05
C ASN A 344 1.12 17.86 -16.79
N SER A 345 2.35 18.30 -17.00
CA SER A 345 2.67 19.47 -17.81
C SER A 345 3.45 19.04 -19.06
N TYR A 346 3.66 19.96 -19.99
CA TYR A 346 4.29 19.65 -21.28
C TYR A 346 5.68 19.02 -21.07
N GLY A 347 5.84 17.76 -21.49
CA GLY A 347 7.09 17.00 -21.37
C GLY A 347 7.38 16.44 -19.98
N SER A 348 6.54 16.65 -18.95
CA SER A 348 6.81 16.11 -17.61
C SER A 348 6.53 14.62 -17.49
N GLY A 349 5.64 14.09 -18.34
CA GLY A 349 4.99 12.80 -18.10
C GLY A 349 4.03 12.86 -16.91
N LEU A 350 3.39 11.73 -16.60
CA LEU A 350 2.43 11.61 -15.51
C LEU A 350 3.15 11.32 -14.20
N ARG A 351 3.20 12.30 -13.29
CA ARG A 351 3.95 12.20 -12.03
C ARG A 351 3.03 12.30 -10.83
N LEU A 352 3.31 11.55 -9.77
CA LEU A 352 2.63 11.76 -8.49
C LEU A 352 3.00 13.13 -7.93
N TRP A 353 2.04 13.86 -7.37
CA TRP A 353 2.23 15.24 -6.92
C TRP A 353 1.52 15.53 -5.61
N GLY A 354 2.30 15.75 -4.56
CA GLY A 354 1.84 16.05 -3.21
C GLY A 354 2.68 15.32 -2.16
N ASN A 355 3.38 16.08 -1.30
CA ASN A 355 4.25 15.51 -0.27
C ASN A 355 3.53 15.23 1.07
N ARG A 356 2.36 15.85 1.25
CA ARG A 356 1.71 15.95 2.55
C ARG A 356 0.66 14.86 2.76
N THR A 357 0.46 14.50 4.02
CA THR A 357 -0.64 13.66 4.48
C THR A 357 -1.89 14.50 4.75
N ALA A 358 -3.01 13.84 5.06
CA ALA A 358 -4.26 14.50 5.38
C ALA A 358 -4.16 15.41 6.62
N ALA A 359 -3.12 15.26 7.45
CA ALA A 359 -2.87 16.14 8.58
C ALA A 359 -2.66 17.61 8.16
N TRP A 360 -2.29 17.88 6.91
CA TRP A 360 -2.27 19.23 6.38
C TRP A 360 -3.69 19.76 6.08
N PRO A 361 -4.03 21.01 6.44
CA PRO A 361 -3.17 22.05 7.04
C PRO A 361 -3.15 22.09 8.58
N THR A 362 -3.96 21.28 9.26
CA THR A 362 -4.10 21.27 10.73
C THR A 362 -2.78 21.09 11.47
N VAL A 363 -1.88 20.26 10.94
CA VAL A 363 -0.55 20.02 11.48
C VAL A 363 0.50 20.72 10.62
N THR A 364 1.11 21.77 11.17
CA THR A 364 2.20 22.51 10.54
C THR A 364 3.59 21.94 10.85
N HIS A 365 3.70 21.07 11.86
CA HIS A 365 4.95 20.36 12.18
C HIS A 365 5.40 19.49 10.99
N MET A 366 6.72 19.31 10.81
CA MET A 366 7.32 18.55 9.69
C MET A 366 6.77 17.11 9.50
N ARG A 367 6.17 16.53 10.54
CA ARG A 367 5.52 15.20 10.51
C ARG A 367 4.36 15.09 9.52
N ASN A 368 3.85 16.20 9.00
CA ASN A 368 2.80 16.18 7.98
C ASN A 368 3.33 15.75 6.60
N PHE A 369 4.65 15.80 6.36
CA PHE A 369 5.25 15.18 5.18
C PHE A 369 5.30 13.67 5.36
N GLU A 370 4.85 12.91 4.35
CA GLU A 370 4.77 11.45 4.48
C GLU A 370 6.15 10.82 4.71
N ASN A 371 7.16 11.23 3.94
CA ASN A 371 8.52 10.70 4.06
C ASN A 371 9.11 10.97 5.45
N VAL A 372 8.83 12.13 6.04
CA VAL A 372 9.26 12.47 7.41
C VAL A 372 8.58 11.55 8.43
N ARG A 373 7.26 11.32 8.29
CA ARG A 373 6.51 10.45 9.21
C ARG A 373 7.03 9.01 9.15
N ARG A 374 7.23 8.50 7.94
CA ARG A 374 7.76 7.15 7.67
C ARG A 374 9.17 6.96 8.21
N THR A 375 10.05 7.94 8.04
CA THR A 375 11.41 7.89 8.63
C THR A 375 11.34 7.72 10.14
N GLY A 376 10.47 8.48 10.82
CA GLY A 376 10.27 8.31 12.25
C GLY A 376 9.76 6.92 12.63
N ASP A 377 8.82 6.37 11.87
CA ASP A 377 8.29 5.03 12.16
C ASP A 377 9.33 3.93 12.00
N VAL A 378 10.09 3.96 10.90
CA VAL A 378 11.18 3.00 10.65
C VAL A 378 12.24 3.09 11.74
N ILE A 379 12.61 4.30 12.17
CA ILE A 379 13.57 4.52 13.27
C ILE A 379 13.05 3.92 14.57
N ASN A 380 11.87 4.36 15.00
CA ASN A 380 11.30 3.97 16.28
C ASN A 380 11.10 2.46 16.36
N GLU A 381 10.66 1.84 15.27
CA GLU A 381 10.42 0.41 15.20
C GLU A 381 11.71 -0.42 15.17
N SER A 382 12.71 0.01 14.41
CA SER A 382 14.00 -0.68 14.36
C SER A 382 14.70 -0.68 15.72
N ILE A 383 14.64 0.44 16.46
CA ILE A 383 15.21 0.53 17.81
C ILE A 383 14.47 -0.42 18.76
N ARG A 384 13.14 -0.50 18.70
CA ARG A 384 12.36 -1.43 19.55
C ARG A 384 12.77 -2.89 19.31
N TYR A 385 12.85 -3.33 18.05
CA TYR A 385 13.21 -4.72 17.76
C TYR A 385 14.67 -5.04 18.04
N PHE A 386 15.56 -4.10 17.79
CA PHE A 386 16.97 -4.22 18.21
C PHE A 386 17.12 -4.39 19.73
N SER A 387 16.28 -3.71 20.51
CA SER A 387 16.36 -3.72 21.98
C SER A 387 15.99 -5.08 22.58
N GLN A 388 15.29 -5.95 21.85
CA GLN A 388 14.83 -7.26 22.34
C GLN A 388 15.96 -8.12 22.92
N GLN A 389 17.16 -8.07 22.32
CA GLN A 389 18.31 -8.87 22.74
C GLN A 389 18.95 -8.43 24.06
N TYR A 390 18.58 -7.25 24.58
CA TYR A 390 19.05 -6.70 25.84
C TYR A 390 18.01 -6.80 26.95
N MET A 391 16.78 -7.21 26.61
CA MET A 391 15.75 -7.44 27.62
C MET A 391 16.21 -8.51 28.59
N ASP A 392 15.92 -8.29 29.87
CA ASP A 392 16.29 -9.16 31.00
C ASP A 392 17.79 -9.25 31.32
N MET A 393 18.65 -8.47 30.64
CA MET A 393 20.04 -8.30 31.07
C MET A 393 20.14 -7.48 32.37
N PRO A 394 21.06 -7.80 33.29
CA PRO A 394 21.27 -7.00 34.49
C PRO A 394 21.63 -5.55 34.15
N ILE A 395 20.86 -4.59 34.67
CA ILE A 395 21.13 -3.16 34.47
C ILE A 395 22.46 -2.81 35.14
N ASN A 396 23.41 -2.38 34.33
CA ASN A 396 24.70 -1.83 34.77
C ASN A 396 25.16 -0.75 33.77
N GLN A 397 26.20 0.00 34.12
CA GLN A 397 26.69 1.07 33.25
C GLN A 397 27.14 0.55 31.88
N ALA A 398 27.75 -0.64 31.82
CA ALA A 398 28.20 -1.24 30.57
C ALA A 398 27.04 -1.56 29.61
N LEU A 399 25.87 -1.97 30.13
CA LEU A 399 24.66 -2.17 29.36
C LEU A 399 24.14 -0.85 28.78
N ILE A 400 24.09 0.19 29.62
CA ILE A 400 23.62 1.53 29.22
C ILE A 400 24.53 2.09 28.11
N ASP A 401 25.84 1.99 28.29
CA ASP A 401 26.83 2.46 27.31
C ASP A 401 26.73 1.66 26.00
N ALA A 402 26.62 0.33 26.08
CA ALA A 402 26.48 -0.53 24.91
C ALA A 402 25.19 -0.23 24.12
N LEU A 403 24.06 -0.09 24.80
CA LEU A 403 22.77 0.28 24.18
C LEU A 403 22.84 1.65 23.51
N THR A 404 23.33 2.65 24.24
CA THR A 404 23.42 4.03 23.76
C THR A 404 24.34 4.14 22.55
N GLU A 405 25.51 3.49 22.61
CA GLU A 405 26.49 3.53 21.52
C GLU A 405 26.05 2.72 20.30
N SER A 406 25.36 1.60 20.48
CA SER A 406 24.74 0.87 19.36
C SER A 406 23.72 1.72 18.60
N VAL A 407 22.86 2.43 19.33
CA VAL A 407 21.84 3.31 18.72
C VAL A 407 22.52 4.52 18.05
N ASN A 408 23.52 5.13 18.67
CA ASN A 408 24.30 6.22 18.06
C ASN A 408 25.08 5.77 16.81
N THR A 409 25.66 4.57 16.83
CA THR A 409 26.34 3.99 15.66
C THR A 409 25.39 3.86 14.48
N TRP A 410 24.16 3.40 14.74
CA TRP A 410 23.14 3.33 13.70
C TRP A 410 22.69 4.71 13.22
N GLY A 411 22.51 5.65 14.13
CA GLY A 411 22.23 7.06 13.80
C GLY A 411 23.28 7.68 12.88
N ARG A 412 24.57 7.48 13.17
CA ARG A 412 25.69 7.93 12.32
C ARG A 412 25.64 7.31 10.92
N LYS A 413 25.28 6.02 10.84
CA LYS A 413 25.05 5.37 9.53
C LYS A 413 23.91 6.05 8.77
N LEU A 414 22.76 6.29 9.41
CA LEU A 414 21.63 6.96 8.76
C LEU A 414 21.97 8.39 8.29
N ILE A 415 22.83 9.10 9.01
CA ILE A 415 23.35 10.40 8.56
C ILE A 415 24.24 10.23 7.32
N ALA A 416 25.16 9.26 7.35
CA ALA A 416 26.04 8.97 6.21
C ALA A 416 25.26 8.54 4.95
N ASP A 417 24.15 7.82 5.12
CA ASP A 417 23.24 7.41 4.04
C ASP A 417 22.38 8.59 3.52
N GLY A 418 22.43 9.77 4.17
CA GLY A 418 21.59 10.93 3.84
C GLY A 418 20.13 10.81 4.31
N ALA A 419 19.82 9.81 5.12
CA ALA A 419 18.48 9.59 5.67
C ALA A 419 18.12 10.59 6.77
N LEU A 420 19.13 11.11 7.47
CA LEU A 420 19.01 12.05 8.57
C LEU A 420 20.04 13.17 8.46
N LEU A 421 19.65 14.37 8.88
CA LEU A 421 20.54 15.52 9.05
C LEU A 421 21.27 15.49 10.41
N GLY A 422 20.66 14.84 11.41
CA GLY A 422 21.22 14.70 12.75
C GLY A 422 20.51 13.60 13.52
N PHE A 423 21.25 12.96 14.42
CA PHE A 423 20.79 11.90 15.31
C PHE A 423 21.66 11.86 16.57
N GLU A 424 21.03 11.75 17.74
CA GLU A 424 21.73 11.58 19.02
C GLU A 424 20.85 10.78 19.98
N CYS A 425 21.41 9.77 20.62
CA CYS A 425 20.85 8.99 21.72
C CYS A 425 21.70 9.20 22.97
N TRP A 426 21.07 9.44 24.12
CA TRP A 426 21.76 9.68 25.38
C TRP A 426 20.99 9.12 26.58
N TYR A 427 21.75 8.81 27.63
CA TYR A 427 21.24 8.50 28.96
C TYR A 427 21.27 9.76 29.82
N ASP A 428 20.15 10.06 30.48
CA ASP A 428 20.02 11.20 31.39
C ASP A 428 19.79 10.69 32.82
N PRO A 429 20.80 10.78 33.72
CA PRO A 429 20.67 10.33 35.10
C PRO A 429 19.54 11.04 35.86
N ALA A 430 19.22 12.30 35.53
CA ALA A 430 18.17 13.05 36.22
C ALA A 430 16.76 12.52 35.92
N ARG A 431 16.60 11.80 34.80
CA ARG A 431 15.33 11.16 34.39
C ARG A 431 15.29 9.67 34.71
N ASN A 432 16.33 9.15 35.36
CA ASN A 432 16.44 7.75 35.78
C ASN A 432 16.68 7.73 37.30
N GLU A 433 15.63 8.08 38.05
CA GLU A 433 15.67 8.06 39.51
C GLU A 433 15.96 6.65 40.05
N GLN A 434 16.55 6.57 41.24
CA GLN A 434 16.94 5.28 41.83
C GLN A 434 15.76 4.32 42.01
N THR A 435 14.55 4.85 42.23
CA THR A 435 13.31 4.07 42.36
C THR A 435 12.92 3.38 41.05
N GLU A 436 13.05 4.05 39.91
CA GLU A 436 12.78 3.48 38.59
C GLU A 436 13.84 2.45 38.20
N LEU A 437 15.13 2.76 38.45
CA LEU A 437 16.21 1.80 38.22
C LEU A 437 16.07 0.56 39.11
N ALA A 438 15.65 0.72 40.36
CA ALA A 438 15.36 -0.39 41.28
C ALA A 438 14.14 -1.21 40.84
N ALA A 439 13.17 -0.60 40.14
CA ALA A 439 12.05 -1.28 39.50
C ALA A 439 12.43 -1.98 38.19
N GLY A 440 13.68 -1.83 37.71
CA GLY A 440 14.13 -2.41 36.45
C GLY A 440 13.77 -1.57 35.22
N HIS A 441 13.39 -0.30 35.39
CA HIS A 441 13.05 0.61 34.30
C HIS A 441 14.24 1.47 33.90
N LEU A 442 14.58 1.47 32.61
CA LEU A 442 15.64 2.29 32.03
C LEU A 442 15.06 3.20 30.94
N LEU A 443 15.30 4.50 31.04
CA LEU A 443 14.92 5.49 30.05
C LEU A 443 16.13 6.01 29.29
N LEU A 444 16.15 5.73 27.98
CA LEU A 444 17.04 6.36 27.01
C LEU A 444 16.27 7.36 26.17
N SER A 445 16.86 8.51 25.90
CA SER A 445 16.28 9.54 25.04
C SER A 445 17.04 9.60 23.72
N TYR A 446 16.33 9.83 22.63
CA TYR A 446 16.96 10.12 21.34
C TYR A 446 16.21 11.20 20.59
N LYS A 447 16.94 11.93 19.75
CA LYS A 447 16.41 12.93 18.83
C LYS A 447 16.97 12.69 17.44
N PHE A 448 16.18 13.00 16.42
CA PHE A 448 16.59 12.86 15.03
C PHE A 448 15.91 13.92 14.16
N THR A 449 16.49 14.24 13.01
CA THR A 449 15.91 15.18 12.05
C THR A 449 16.05 14.62 10.64
N PRO A 450 14.94 14.15 10.02
CA PRO A 450 14.96 13.79 8.61
C PRO A 450 14.95 15.03 7.71
N PRO A 451 15.52 14.97 6.50
CA PRO A 451 15.45 16.07 5.56
C PRO A 451 14.00 16.27 5.06
N PRO A 452 13.42 17.49 5.19
CA PRO A 452 12.12 17.78 4.59
C PRO A 452 12.25 17.80 3.05
N PRO A 453 11.20 17.43 2.30
CA PRO A 453 11.22 17.57 0.85
C PRO A 453 11.22 19.04 0.43
N LEU A 454 11.90 19.36 -0.68
CA LEU A 454 11.89 20.69 -1.29
C LEU A 454 10.54 20.95 -1.96
N GLU A 455 9.56 21.42 -1.19
CA GLU A 455 8.21 21.69 -1.68
C GLU A 455 8.10 23.03 -2.44
N ARG A 456 8.90 24.04 -2.07
CA ARG A 456 8.92 25.36 -2.71
C ARG A 456 10.35 25.90 -2.80
N LEU A 457 10.70 26.42 -3.96
CA LEU A 457 11.94 27.16 -4.23
C LEU A 457 11.59 28.59 -4.65
N THR A 458 12.36 29.58 -4.20
CA THR A 458 12.17 30.98 -4.59
C THR A 458 13.56 31.57 -4.86
N PHE A 459 13.74 32.14 -6.05
CA PHE A 459 14.94 32.86 -6.43
C PHE A 459 14.68 34.36 -6.30
N GLU A 460 15.58 35.06 -5.62
CA GLU A 460 15.63 36.52 -5.63
C GLU A 460 16.65 36.95 -6.67
N THR A 461 16.32 37.96 -7.46
CA THR A 461 17.20 38.48 -8.52
C THR A 461 17.39 39.98 -8.35
N GLU A 462 18.59 40.45 -8.65
CA GLU A 462 18.96 41.86 -8.68
C GLU A 462 19.58 42.17 -10.04
N ILE A 463 19.17 43.28 -10.64
CA ILE A 463 19.84 43.87 -11.81
C ILE A 463 20.83 44.90 -11.29
N THR A 464 22.13 44.61 -11.41
CA THR A 464 23.21 45.49 -10.94
C THR A 464 23.97 46.16 -12.10
N SER A 465 24.37 47.42 -11.91
CA SER A 465 25.26 48.15 -12.83
C SER A 465 26.75 47.89 -12.56
N GLU A 466 27.10 47.14 -11.51
CA GLU A 466 28.50 46.85 -11.15
C GLU A 466 29.30 46.23 -12.31
N TYR A 467 28.65 45.42 -13.15
CA TYR A 467 29.31 44.76 -14.29
C TYR A 467 29.53 45.67 -15.50
N LEU A 468 28.95 46.89 -15.51
CA LEU A 468 29.13 47.86 -16.58
C LEU A 468 30.51 48.53 -16.58
N VAL A 469 31.30 48.39 -15.51
CA VAL A 469 32.70 48.87 -15.44
C VAL A 469 33.57 48.26 -16.55
N SER A 470 33.19 47.10 -17.10
CA SER A 470 33.88 46.47 -18.23
C SER A 470 33.70 47.18 -19.58
N LEU A 471 32.82 48.19 -19.68
CA LEU A 471 32.60 48.97 -20.90
C LEU A 471 33.61 50.11 -21.09
N GLU A 472 34.70 50.15 -20.30
CA GLU A 472 35.83 51.01 -20.61
C GLU A 472 36.45 50.57 -21.94
N SER A 473 36.09 51.32 -22.99
CA SER A 473 36.69 51.22 -24.32
C SER A 473 38.20 51.31 -24.18
N ASN A 474 38.91 50.25 -24.56
CA ASN A 474 40.33 50.31 -24.93
C ASN A 474 40.46 51.27 -26.13
N ARG A 475 40.51 52.57 -25.86
CA ARG A 475 41.22 53.52 -26.71
C ARG A 475 42.70 53.27 -26.53
#